data_AF-A0A6L9EFX6-F1
#
_entry.id   AF-A0A6L9EFX6-F1
#
_cell.length_a   1.000
_cell.length_b   1.000
_cell.length_c   1.000
_cell.angle_alpha   90.00
_cell.angle_beta   90.00
_cell.angle_gamma   90.00
#
_symmetry.space_group_name_H-M   'P 1'
#
loop_
_entity.id
_entity.type
_entity.pdbx_description
1 polymer ?
#
loop_
_entity_poly.entity_id
_entity_poly.type
_entity_poly.pdbx_seq_one_letter_code
_entity_poly.pdbx_strand_id
1 'polypeptide(L)'
;MKKLTRHLLCGAFFLCAATLSAQQTPQKDALKKAEEEAGPLVFKFEPGLIADKEARRMAILQKKAIIDTLDISESKRLKLLKDLYQGKESKRLQKYLLADNAYEEAEYQDPEK
;
A
#
# COMPACT_ATOMS: atom_id res chain seq x y z
N MET A 1 -45.62 -50.13 3.67
CA MET A 1 -45.15 -49.26 4.77
C MET A 1 -43.77 -48.64 4.47
N LYS A 2 -43.61 -47.90 3.36
CA LYS A 2 -42.31 -47.29 2.96
C LYS A 2 -42.34 -45.76 2.86
N LYS A 3 -43.52 -45.16 3.08
CA LYS A 3 -43.73 -43.71 3.03
C LYS A 3 -43.62 -43.05 4.41
N LEU A 4 -43.81 -43.82 5.50
CA LEU A 4 -43.74 -43.31 6.87
C LEU A 4 -42.29 -43.09 7.34
N THR A 5 -41.34 -43.88 6.85
CA THR A 5 -39.92 -43.76 7.20
C THR A 5 -39.22 -42.57 6.54
N ARG A 6 -39.73 -42.06 5.40
CA ARG A 6 -39.16 -40.87 4.74
C ARG A 6 -39.51 -39.55 5.44
N HIS A 7 -40.63 -39.47 6.16
CA HIS A 7 -41.01 -38.26 6.89
C HIS A 7 -40.32 -38.11 8.25
N LEU A 8 -39.90 -39.22 8.86
CA LEU A 8 -39.19 -39.20 10.14
C LEU A 8 -37.72 -38.77 10.00
N LEU A 9 -37.10 -39.01 8.84
CA LEU A 9 -35.73 -38.58 8.54
C LEU A 9 -35.61 -37.06 8.28
N CYS A 10 -36.65 -36.43 7.69
CA CYS A 10 -36.64 -34.99 7.41
C CYS A 10 -36.88 -34.12 8.66
N GLY A 11 -37.63 -34.62 9.65
CA GLY A 11 -37.88 -33.89 10.90
C GLY A 11 -36.65 -33.73 11.79
N ALA A 12 -35.76 -34.73 11.81
CA ALA A 12 -34.54 -34.69 12.61
C ALA A 12 -33.48 -33.70 12.08
N PHE A 13 -33.51 -33.40 10.77
CA PHE A 13 -32.55 -32.48 10.16
C PHE A 13 -32.83 -31.00 10.49
N PHE A 14 -34.09 -30.64 10.73
CA PHE A 14 -34.48 -29.27 11.09
C PHE A 14 -34.17 -28.90 12.56
N LEU A 15 -34.17 -29.88 13.47
CA LEU A 15 -33.90 -29.62 14.89
C LEU A 15 -32.41 -29.37 15.20
N CYS A 16 -31.48 -29.91 14.40
CA CYS A 16 -30.05 -29.65 14.56
C CYS A 16 -29.59 -28.29 14.01
N ALA A 17 -30.36 -27.67 13.10
CA ALA A 17 -29.99 -26.36 12.54
C ALA A 17 -30.29 -25.19 13.49
N ALA A 18 -31.25 -25.36 14.41
CA ALA A 18 -31.67 -24.29 15.32
C ALA A 18 -30.67 -24.04 16.48
N THR A 19 -29.87 -25.04 16.86
CA THR A 19 -28.92 -24.93 17.98
C THR A 19 -27.59 -24.29 17.58
N LEU A 20 -27.26 -24.24 16.28
CA LEU A 20 -25.99 -23.68 15.79
C LEU A 20 -25.97 -22.14 15.81
N SER A 21 -27.15 -21.49 15.73
CA SER A 21 -27.27 -20.03 15.71
C SER A 21 -27.18 -19.37 17.10
N ALA A 22 -27.25 -20.15 18.19
CA ALA A 22 -27.27 -19.63 19.56
C ALA A 22 -25.86 -19.45 20.17
N GLN A 23 -24.79 -19.94 19.53
CA GLN A 23 -23.42 -19.92 20.07
C GLN A 23 -22.52 -18.78 19.55
N GLN A 24 -23.01 -17.87 18.71
CA GLN A 24 -22.19 -16.84 18.05
C GLN A 24 -22.17 -15.45 18.72
N THR A 25 -22.71 -15.31 19.93
CA THR A 25 -22.89 -14.01 20.58
C THR A 25 -21.68 -13.45 21.34
N PRO A 26 -20.82 -14.22 22.06
CA PRO A 26 -19.87 -13.60 23.00
C PRO A 26 -18.76 -12.79 22.29
N GLN A 27 -18.36 -13.21 21.08
CA GLN A 27 -17.32 -12.50 20.33
C GLN A 27 -17.81 -11.17 19.74
N LYS A 28 -19.07 -11.08 19.29
CA LYS A 28 -19.61 -9.85 18.70
C LYS A 28 -19.86 -8.77 19.76
N ASP A 29 -20.32 -9.18 20.94
CA ASP A 29 -20.54 -8.24 22.05
C ASP A 29 -19.22 -7.76 22.66
N ALA A 30 -18.20 -8.62 22.73
CA ALA A 30 -16.84 -8.22 23.11
C ALA A 30 -16.21 -7.22 22.12
N LEU A 31 -16.44 -7.41 20.81
CA LEU A 31 -15.95 -6.50 19.77
C LEU A 31 -16.63 -5.14 19.83
N LYS A 32 -17.96 -5.11 20.00
CA LYS A 32 -18.72 -3.85 20.14
C LYS A 32 -18.33 -3.08 21.39
N LYS A 33 -18.12 -3.76 22.52
CA LYS A 33 -17.68 -3.12 23.77
C LYS A 33 -16.27 -2.55 23.64
N ALA A 34 -15.37 -3.25 22.95
CA ALA A 34 -14.03 -2.75 22.64
C ALA A 34 -14.04 -1.55 21.68
N GLU A 35 -14.99 -1.52 20.73
CA GLU A 35 -15.19 -0.38 19.82
C GLU A 35 -15.77 0.85 20.54
N GLU A 36 -16.68 0.68 21.50
CA GLU A 36 -17.21 1.77 22.33
C GLU A 36 -16.16 2.35 23.30
N GLU A 37 -15.31 1.51 23.91
CA GLU A 37 -14.20 1.97 24.77
C GLU A 37 -13.07 2.67 23.99
N ALA A 38 -12.88 2.32 22.71
CA ALA A 38 -11.83 2.91 21.88
C ALA A 38 -12.11 4.35 21.42
N GLY A 39 -13.32 4.88 21.69
CA GLY A 39 -13.73 6.23 21.31
C GLY A 39 -13.85 6.43 19.78
N PRO A 40 -14.26 7.62 19.32
CA PRO A 40 -14.41 7.90 17.90
C PRO A 40 -13.08 7.69 17.17
N LEU A 41 -13.10 6.88 16.10
CA LEU A 41 -11.94 6.58 15.23
C LEU A 41 -11.18 7.82 14.74
N VAL A 42 -11.84 8.99 14.80
CA VAL A 42 -11.30 10.32 14.46
C VAL A 42 -10.08 10.73 15.29
N PHE A 43 -9.86 10.13 16.48
CA PHE A 43 -8.71 10.45 17.34
C PHE A 43 -7.49 9.55 17.14
N LYS A 44 -7.56 8.54 16.27
CA LYS A 44 -6.40 7.73 15.91
C LYS A 44 -5.59 8.49 14.84
N PHE A 45 -4.75 9.43 15.26
CA PHE A 45 -3.73 9.99 14.38
C PHE A 45 -2.75 8.88 14.01
N GLU A 46 -2.56 8.62 12.72
CA GLU A 46 -1.58 7.64 12.26
C GLU A 46 -0.18 8.04 12.75
N PRO A 47 0.43 7.26 13.66
CA PRO A 47 1.81 7.51 14.07
C PRO A 47 2.71 7.29 12.85
N GLY A 48 3.26 8.37 12.29
CA GLY A 48 4.09 8.32 11.10
C GLY A 48 3.63 9.23 9.95
N LEU A 49 2.39 9.73 9.96
CA LEU A 49 1.86 10.55 8.85
C LEU A 49 2.75 11.76 8.49
N ILE A 50 3.34 12.41 9.50
CA ILE A 50 4.26 13.54 9.29
C ILE A 50 5.57 13.04 8.68
N ALA A 51 6.16 11.98 9.24
CA ALA A 51 7.40 11.40 8.75
C ALA A 51 7.27 10.91 7.29
N ASP A 52 6.14 10.28 6.95
CA ASP A 52 5.87 9.80 5.58
C ASP A 52 5.73 10.95 4.58
N LYS A 53 5.09 12.05 4.99
CA LYS A 53 4.98 13.27 4.19
C LYS A 53 6.34 13.90 3.95
N GLU A 54 7.19 13.94 4.97
CA GLU A 54 8.54 14.46 4.87
C GLU A 54 9.41 13.58 3.98
N ALA A 55 9.38 12.26 4.16
CA ALA A 55 10.08 11.31 3.31
C ALA A 55 9.69 11.47 1.85
N ARG A 56 8.38 11.57 1.56
CA ARG A 56 7.87 11.85 0.21
C ARG A 56 8.38 13.18 -0.35
N ARG A 57 8.37 14.24 0.47
CA ARG A 57 8.87 15.57 0.06
C ARG A 57 10.35 15.50 -0.29
N MET A 58 11.15 14.84 0.54
CA MET A 58 12.59 14.66 0.31
C MET A 58 12.88 13.88 -0.97
N ALA A 59 12.15 12.78 -1.21
CA ALA A 59 12.27 12.01 -2.44
C ALA A 59 11.94 12.82 -3.71
N ILE A 60 10.92 13.68 -3.65
CA ILE A 60 10.56 14.57 -4.77
C ILE A 60 11.67 15.61 -5.00
N LEU A 61 12.22 16.20 -3.93
CA LEU A 61 13.29 17.19 -4.05
C LEU A 61 14.56 16.59 -4.67
N GLN A 62 14.95 15.39 -4.26
CA GLN A 62 16.08 14.68 -4.85
C GLN A 62 15.88 14.42 -6.35
N LYS A 63 14.72 13.87 -6.73
CA LYS A 63 14.39 13.61 -8.15
C LYS A 63 14.34 14.90 -8.97
N LYS A 64 13.83 15.99 -8.40
CA LYS A 64 13.84 17.32 -9.02
C LYS A 64 15.28 17.79 -9.28
N ALA A 65 16.16 17.67 -8.30
CA ALA A 65 17.55 18.10 -8.45
C ALA A 65 18.24 17.36 -9.60
N ILE A 66 18.02 16.04 -9.72
CA ILE A 66 18.53 15.25 -10.85
C ILE A 66 18.00 15.81 -12.18
N ILE A 67 16.68 16.03 -12.29
CA ILE A 67 16.07 16.58 -13.52
C ILE A 67 16.64 17.96 -13.88
N ASP A 68 16.92 18.80 -12.88
CA ASP A 68 17.48 20.14 -13.07
C ASP A 68 18.94 20.10 -13.57
N THR A 69 19.68 19.02 -13.31
CA THR A 69 21.04 18.81 -13.82
C THR A 69 21.11 18.19 -15.22
N LEU A 70 20.00 17.70 -15.76
CA LEU A 70 19.99 17.09 -17.08
C LEU A 70 20.10 18.15 -18.18
N ASP A 71 20.96 17.90 -19.17
CA ASP A 71 21.03 18.71 -20.39
C ASP A 71 19.86 18.37 -21.33
N ILE A 72 18.68 18.94 -21.04
CA ILE A 72 17.45 18.73 -21.79
C ILE A 72 16.73 20.06 -22.05
N SER A 73 15.91 20.08 -23.10
CA SER A 73 15.09 21.26 -23.40
C SER A 73 14.07 21.55 -22.29
N GLU A 74 13.75 22.84 -22.10
CA GLU A 74 12.82 23.30 -21.06
C GLU A 74 11.45 22.62 -21.15
N SER A 75 10.93 22.43 -22.36
CA SER A 75 9.65 21.73 -22.55
C SER A 75 9.68 20.27 -22.08
N LYS A 76 10.83 19.59 -22.18
CA LYS A 76 11.01 18.22 -21.66
C LYS A 76 11.12 18.25 -20.14
N ARG A 77 11.91 19.19 -19.59
CA ARG A 77 12.05 19.41 -18.15
C ARG A 77 10.69 19.63 -17.47
N LEU A 78 9.85 20.51 -18.00
CA LEU A 78 8.50 20.77 -17.48
C LEU A 78 7.60 19.52 -17.50
N LYS A 79 7.67 18.72 -18.57
CA LYS A 79 6.90 17.46 -18.66
C LYS A 79 7.36 16.44 -17.61
N LEU A 80 8.67 16.34 -17.36
CA LEU A 80 9.23 15.45 -16.34
C LEU A 80 8.84 15.89 -14.92
N LEU A 81 8.93 17.19 -14.63
CA LEU A 81 8.50 17.74 -13.35
C LEU A 81 7.00 17.52 -13.12
N LYS A 82 6.17 17.71 -14.16
CA LYS A 82 4.74 17.44 -14.07
C LYS A 82 4.45 15.97 -13.75
N ASP A 83 5.15 15.03 -14.41
CA ASP A 83 5.00 13.60 -14.11
C ASP A 83 5.42 13.28 -12.67
N LEU A 84 6.55 13.85 -12.21
CA LEU A 84 7.09 13.68 -10.87
C LEU A 84 6.10 14.13 -9.78
N TYR A 85 5.54 15.34 -9.90
CA TYR A 85 4.57 15.85 -8.91
C TYR A 85 3.22 15.15 -8.96
N GLN A 86 2.81 14.61 -10.12
CA GLN A 86 1.61 13.78 -10.23
C GLN A 86 1.77 12.41 -9.56
N GLY A 87 2.98 12.05 -9.10
CA GLY A 87 3.24 10.74 -8.50
C GLY A 87 3.10 9.60 -9.51
N LYS A 88 3.16 9.89 -10.81
CA LYS A 88 3.11 8.88 -11.85
C LYS A 88 4.53 8.40 -12.09
N GLU A 89 4.77 7.12 -11.86
CA GLU A 89 5.98 6.45 -12.34
C GLU A 89 5.91 6.28 -13.86
N SER A 90 6.05 7.40 -14.58
CA SER A 90 6.01 7.37 -16.03
C SER A 90 7.28 6.67 -16.53
N LYS A 91 7.15 5.80 -17.54
CA LYS A 91 8.30 5.16 -18.22
C LYS A 91 9.33 6.21 -18.67
N ARG A 92 8.85 7.39 -19.04
CA ARG A 92 9.67 8.55 -19.38
C ARG A 92 10.50 9.01 -18.17
N LEU A 93 9.87 9.26 -17.02
CA LEU A 93 10.55 9.69 -15.80
C LEU A 93 11.58 8.65 -15.33
N GLN A 94 11.21 7.37 -15.34
CA GLN A 94 12.11 6.26 -14.99
C GLN A 94 13.35 6.23 -15.87
N LYS A 95 13.22 6.42 -17.20
CA LYS A 95 14.36 6.44 -18.12
C LYS A 95 15.44 7.46 -17.76
N TYR A 96 15.04 8.65 -17.26
CA TYR A 96 16.00 9.70 -16.91
C TYR A 96 16.54 9.56 -15.48
N LEU A 97 15.76 8.98 -14.56
CA LEU A 97 16.19 8.78 -13.18
C LEU A 97 17.05 7.52 -12.99
N LEU A 98 16.83 6.49 -13.83
CA LEU A 98 17.59 5.23 -13.84
C LEU A 98 18.76 5.29 -14.82
N ALA A 99 19.32 6.47 -15.13
CA ALA A 99 20.48 6.54 -15.99
C ALA A 99 21.62 5.75 -15.33
N ASP A 100 21.93 4.59 -15.89
CA ASP A 100 22.97 3.69 -15.43
C ASP A 100 24.30 4.45 -15.44
N ASN A 101 24.83 4.75 -14.26
CA ASN A 101 26.16 5.30 -14.07
C ASN A 101 27.19 4.21 -14.40
N ALA A 102 27.31 3.83 -15.67
CA ALA A 102 28.41 3.03 -16.18
C ALA A 102 29.60 3.96 -16.42
N TYR A 103 30.22 4.44 -15.34
CA TYR A 103 31.53 5.03 -15.46
C TYR A 103 32.53 3.87 -15.53
N GLU A 104 33.24 3.75 -16.66
CA GLU A 104 34.42 2.91 -16.70
C GLU A 104 35.43 3.48 -15.70
N GLU A 105 35.77 2.66 -14.70
CA GLU A 105 36.79 2.94 -13.69
C GLU A 105 38.13 2.99 -14.42
N ALA A 106 38.44 4.14 -15.02
CA ALA A 106 39.72 4.37 -15.66
C ALA A 106 40.79 4.29 -14.58
N GLU A 107 41.50 3.16 -14.53
CA GLU A 107 42.68 2.95 -13.70
C GLU A 107 43.60 4.16 -13.85
N TYR A 108 43.72 4.94 -12.78
CA TYR A 108 44.64 6.06 -12.70
C TYR A 108 46.05 5.47 -12.57
N GLN A 109 46.70 5.22 -13.70
CA GLN A 109 48.10 4.80 -13.73
C GLN A 109 48.95 6.02 -13.41
N ASP A 110 49.41 6.11 -12.16
CA ASP A 110 50.33 7.14 -11.68
C ASP A 110 51.61 7.11 -12.56
N PRO A 111 51.92 8.16 -13.35
CA PRO A 111 53.02 8.14 -14.32
C PRO A 111 54.40 8.39 -13.68
N GLU A 112 54.60 8.05 -12.42
CA GLU A 112 55.89 8.22 -11.72
C GLU A 112 56.21 7.03 -10.79
N LYS A 113 56.64 5.91 -11.37
CA LYS A 113 57.57 4.97 -10.73
C LYS A 113 58.51 4.35 -11.74
#